data_AF-A0AAC9TV24-F1
#
_entry.id   AF-A0AAC9TV24-F1
#
_cell.length_a   1.000
_cell.length_b   1.000
_cell.length_c   1.000
_cell.angle_alpha   90.00
_cell.angle_beta   90.00
_cell.angle_gamma   90.00
#
_symmetry.space_group_name_H-M   'P 1'
#
loop_
_entity.id
_entity.type
_entity.pdbx_description
1 polymer ?
#
loop_
_entity_poly.entity_id
_entity_poly.type
_entity_poly.pdbx_seq_one_letter_code
_entity_poly.pdbx_strand_id
1 'polypeptide(L)'
;MNNIPIIVFICVFVTLLLIVKKFLFKKPSDKISDIDKVNKFLSEGRSDIALLKLKEILAKDKPGTKRAEIHSMIGDCYANMEEYSFAIVEYRHAIDEGYKNPETILALSRALNKIGKKEEALAQYLTLFRIDDYKLVVALEIGVIYYDNRQYETAIKYFDEALDIQPNNSEALKYKAFCFVNIGNFNDAISGMNNIYKKFPDDPLLNYNLGRAYRGREDYKTAIRYYSNSYKDKEYAVKSLYEMGLCYIKLENIESAIKTLEKAISYDSYDKELNLAILYTLSECYDIVGNINKSMEILESVIVIDPNYKDANEKLNNYKDSRYSENIKKFFKLEGDEFFDTALKVVASIGLIPYSSKVTDKKYFIVFAKESNSPHSPKKIVYFRTSYSPIFNDELVNLYDYAVNANIANTILITCAMVSPDAIRYAAMSRIDIVGIKRLESLLDKSNLTNLPVGVTRTEEKLNWIL
;
A
#
# COMPACT_ATOMS: atom_id res chain seq x y z
N MET A 1 86.79 -10.84 -63.69
CA MET A 1 85.36 -10.53 -63.49
C MET A 1 84.82 -11.43 -62.40
N ASN A 2 84.80 -11.02 -61.13
CA ASN A 2 84.16 -11.81 -60.07
C ASN A 2 83.66 -10.89 -58.95
N ASN A 3 82.67 -10.05 -59.28
CA ASN A 3 81.94 -9.21 -58.30
C ASN A 3 80.74 -9.93 -57.68
N ILE A 4 80.60 -11.23 -57.93
CA ILE A 4 79.51 -12.07 -57.40
C ILE A 4 79.41 -12.01 -55.87
N PRO A 5 80.52 -12.03 -55.08
CA PRO A 5 80.42 -11.97 -53.61
C PRO A 5 79.85 -10.63 -53.12
N ILE A 6 80.18 -9.53 -53.82
CA ILE A 6 79.74 -8.18 -53.48
C ILE A 6 78.25 -8.01 -53.76
N ILE A 7 77.77 -8.54 -54.88
CA ILE A 7 76.35 -8.50 -55.25
C ILE A 7 75.51 -9.31 -54.25
N VAL A 8 75.98 -10.51 -53.86
CA VAL A 8 75.29 -11.34 -52.85
C VAL A 8 75.25 -10.62 -51.49
N PHE A 9 76.35 -9.99 -51.08
CA PHE A 9 76.39 -9.24 -49.83
C PHE A 9 75.41 -8.04 -49.83
N ILE A 10 75.34 -7.30 -50.93
CA ILE A 10 74.40 -6.18 -51.07
C ILE A 10 72.95 -6.69 -51.03
N CYS A 11 72.63 -7.81 -51.70
CA CYS A 11 71.28 -8.38 -51.66
C CYS A 11 70.88 -8.84 -50.26
N VAL A 12 71.78 -9.51 -49.52
CA VAL A 12 71.53 -9.93 -48.13
C VAL A 12 71.39 -8.71 -47.22
N PHE A 13 72.22 -7.68 -47.40
CA PHE A 13 72.16 -6.47 -46.60
C PHE A 13 70.87 -5.66 -46.85
N VAL A 14 70.43 -5.55 -48.11
CA VAL A 14 69.18 -4.87 -48.47
C VAL A 14 67.95 -5.63 -47.96
N THR A 15 67.96 -6.96 -48.05
CA THR A 15 66.87 -7.78 -47.48
C THR A 15 66.83 -7.68 -45.96
N LEU A 16 67.98 -7.68 -45.29
CA LEU A 16 68.05 -7.44 -43.84
C LEU A 16 67.52 -6.05 -43.47
N LEU A 17 67.89 -5.01 -44.23
CA LEU A 17 67.38 -3.65 -44.05
C LEU A 17 65.87 -3.56 -44.26
N LEU A 18 65.31 -4.30 -45.23
CA LEU A 18 63.86 -4.36 -45.45
C LEU A 18 63.14 -5.11 -44.32
N ILE A 19 63.74 -6.16 -43.77
CA ILE A 19 63.21 -6.89 -42.60
C ILE A 19 63.27 -6.01 -41.34
N VAL A 20 64.40 -5.32 -41.12
CA VAL A 20 64.59 -4.37 -40.01
C VAL A 20 63.65 -3.17 -40.16
N LYS A 21 63.43 -2.66 -41.38
CA LYS A 21 62.42 -1.62 -41.66
C LYS A 21 61.00 -2.15 -41.39
N LYS A 22 60.68 -3.38 -41.74
CA LYS A 22 59.39 -4.02 -41.42
C LYS A 22 59.18 -4.21 -39.91
N PHE A 23 60.26 -4.43 -39.16
CA PHE A 23 60.23 -4.53 -37.69
C PHE A 23 60.20 -3.18 -36.98
N LEU A 24 60.99 -2.20 -37.42
CA LEU A 24 61.07 -0.85 -36.85
C LEU A 24 59.89 0.04 -37.26
N PHE A 25 59.30 -0.18 -38.45
CA PHE A 25 58.09 0.51 -38.93
C PHE A 25 56.83 -0.36 -38.84
N LYS A 26 56.83 -1.38 -37.97
CA LYS A 26 55.58 -1.96 -37.51
C LYS A 26 54.91 -0.87 -36.67
N LYS A 27 53.99 -0.09 -37.27
CA LYS A 27 53.10 0.81 -36.52
C LYS A 27 52.54 -0.02 -35.35
N PRO A 28 52.57 0.48 -34.10
CA PRO A 28 51.93 -0.23 -33.01
C PRO A 28 50.46 -0.38 -33.37
N SER A 29 50.05 -1.59 -33.76
CA SER A 29 48.70 -1.90 -34.19
C SER A 29 47.75 -2.12 -33.01
N ASP A 30 48.21 -1.95 -31.77
CA ASP A 30 47.43 -2.29 -30.57
C ASP A 30 47.36 -1.11 -29.59
N LYS A 31 46.92 0.08 -30.05
CA LYS A 31 46.28 1.03 -29.13
C LYS A 31 44.79 0.66 -29.08
N ILE A 32 44.38 -0.01 -28.01
CA ILE A 32 42.96 -0.21 -27.65
C ILE A 32 42.25 1.14 -27.81
N SER A 33 41.24 1.21 -28.67
CA SER A 33 40.47 2.44 -28.91
C SER A 33 39.89 2.93 -27.58
N ASP A 34 39.75 4.23 -27.39
CA ASP A 34 39.11 4.73 -26.17
C ASP A 34 37.66 4.21 -26.03
N ILE A 35 37.00 3.90 -27.15
CA ILE A 35 35.71 3.20 -27.22
C ILE A 35 35.82 1.75 -26.71
N ASP A 36 36.89 1.02 -27.05
CA ASP A 36 37.08 -0.36 -26.55
C ASP A 36 37.27 -0.38 -25.02
N LYS A 37 37.91 0.66 -24.47
CA LYS A 37 38.02 0.83 -23.00
C LYS A 37 36.67 1.14 -22.36
N VAL A 38 35.82 1.91 -23.03
CA VAL A 38 34.45 2.19 -22.58
C VAL A 38 33.63 0.90 -22.60
N ASN A 39 33.65 0.15 -23.70
CA ASN A 39 32.95 -1.13 -23.82
C ASN A 39 33.40 -2.13 -22.75
N LYS A 40 34.68 -2.15 -22.42
CA LYS A 40 35.20 -2.94 -21.28
C LYS A 40 34.55 -2.52 -19.96
N PHE A 41 34.48 -1.22 -19.66
CA PHE A 41 33.83 -0.76 -18.42
C PHE A 41 32.33 -1.04 -18.38
N LEU A 42 31.64 -0.91 -19.51
CA LEU A 42 30.23 -1.30 -19.62
C LEU A 42 30.05 -2.80 -19.35
N SER A 43 30.93 -3.66 -19.88
CA SER A 43 30.91 -5.10 -19.60
C SER A 43 31.25 -5.44 -18.15
N GLU A 44 31.99 -4.58 -17.45
CA GLU A 44 32.28 -4.68 -16.00
C GLU A 44 31.17 -4.07 -15.12
N GLY A 45 30.09 -3.54 -15.72
CA GLY A 45 29.00 -2.85 -15.01
C GLY A 45 29.38 -1.47 -14.46
N ARG A 46 30.53 -0.92 -14.85
CA ARG A 46 31.04 0.39 -14.40
C ARG A 46 30.57 1.52 -15.31
N SER A 47 29.25 1.71 -15.35
CA SER A 47 28.55 2.71 -16.17
C SER A 47 28.93 4.16 -15.82
N ASP A 48 29.29 4.41 -14.57
CA ASP A 48 29.78 5.70 -14.06
C ASP A 48 31.11 6.11 -14.70
N ILE A 49 32.09 5.19 -14.74
CA ILE A 49 33.40 5.45 -15.34
C ILE A 49 33.30 5.49 -16.87
N ALA A 50 32.48 4.62 -17.45
CA ALA A 50 32.17 4.65 -18.88
C ALA A 50 31.58 6.01 -19.29
N LEU A 51 30.61 6.53 -18.52
CA LEU A 51 29.99 7.83 -18.73
C LEU A 51 31.01 8.98 -18.71
N LEU A 52 31.89 9.01 -17.70
CA LEU A 52 32.93 10.04 -17.61
C LEU A 52 33.83 10.05 -18.85
N LYS A 53 34.31 8.88 -19.27
CA LYS A 53 35.14 8.75 -20.47
C LYS A 53 34.40 9.13 -21.74
N LEU A 54 33.14 8.73 -21.89
CA LEU A 54 32.32 9.10 -23.04
C LEU A 54 32.12 10.62 -23.13
N LYS A 55 31.89 11.30 -22.00
CA LYS A 55 31.81 12.78 -21.96
C LYS A 55 33.14 13.44 -22.36
N GLU A 56 34.28 12.90 -21.95
CA GLU A 56 35.59 13.39 -22.38
C GLU A 56 35.83 13.23 -23.89
N ILE A 57 35.39 12.12 -24.47
CA ILE A 57 35.46 11.88 -25.92
C ILE A 57 34.52 12.86 -26.64
N LEU A 58 33.28 12.98 -26.16
CA LEU A 58 32.27 13.88 -26.72
C LEU A 58 32.74 15.34 -26.77
N ALA A 59 33.46 15.80 -25.73
CA ALA A 59 33.97 17.16 -25.65
C ALA A 59 35.06 17.48 -26.71
N LYS A 60 35.68 16.46 -27.30
CA LYS A 60 36.77 16.60 -28.29
C LYS A 60 36.30 16.39 -29.73
N ASP A 61 35.10 15.83 -29.92
CA ASP A 61 34.59 15.45 -31.23
C ASP A 61 33.75 16.56 -31.90
N LYS A 62 33.82 16.61 -33.23
CA LYS A 62 32.99 17.49 -34.06
C LYS A 62 31.65 16.80 -34.37
N PRO A 63 30.57 17.57 -34.67
CA PRO A 63 29.27 17.01 -35.03
C PRO A 63 29.34 15.99 -36.18
N GLY A 64 28.64 14.86 -36.04
CA GLY A 64 28.62 13.78 -37.04
C GLY A 64 28.27 12.40 -36.45
N THR A 65 28.24 11.35 -37.28
CA THR A 65 27.76 10.01 -36.89
C THR A 65 28.45 9.41 -35.66
N LYS A 66 29.75 9.65 -35.47
CA LYS A 66 30.48 9.18 -34.27
C LYS A 66 30.04 9.88 -33.00
N ARG A 67 29.70 11.17 -33.09
CA ARG A 67 29.18 11.94 -31.97
C ARG A 67 27.79 11.43 -31.57
N ALA A 68 26.94 11.15 -32.56
CA ALA A 68 25.63 10.57 -32.35
C ALA A 68 25.68 9.17 -31.72
N GLU A 69 26.63 8.32 -32.13
CA GLU A 69 26.91 7.03 -31.50
C GLU A 69 27.33 7.18 -30.03
N ILE A 70 28.21 8.15 -29.72
CA ILE A 70 28.62 8.45 -28.33
C ILE A 70 27.42 8.89 -27.49
N HIS A 71 26.53 9.73 -28.03
CA HIS A 71 25.29 10.10 -27.34
C HIS A 71 24.42 8.86 -27.01
N SER A 72 24.32 7.89 -27.93
CA SER A 72 23.64 6.62 -27.64
C SER A 72 24.30 5.87 -26.47
N MET A 73 25.63 5.74 -26.48
CA MET A 73 26.37 5.05 -25.42
C MET A 73 26.27 5.75 -24.06
N ILE A 74 26.23 7.09 -24.05
CA ILE A 74 25.97 7.89 -22.85
C ILE A 74 24.55 7.60 -22.33
N GLY A 75 23.58 7.52 -23.24
CA GLY A 75 22.22 7.11 -22.91
C GLY A 75 22.17 5.73 -22.25
N ASP A 76 22.91 4.76 -22.79
CA ASP A 76 23.00 3.41 -22.21
C ASP A 76 23.58 3.44 -20.79
N CYS A 77 24.60 4.28 -20.55
CA CYS A 77 25.17 4.46 -19.22
C CYS A 77 24.13 4.98 -18.23
N TYR A 78 23.39 6.03 -18.59
CA TYR A 78 22.33 6.57 -17.73
C TYR A 78 21.20 5.56 -17.50
N ALA A 79 20.80 4.81 -18.54
CA ALA A 79 19.76 3.79 -18.41
C ALA A 79 20.19 2.65 -17.46
N ASN A 80 21.46 2.23 -17.51
CA ASN A 80 22.02 1.23 -16.58
C ASN A 80 22.12 1.74 -15.14
N MET A 81 22.17 3.06 -14.93
CA MET A 81 22.11 3.70 -13.61
C MET A 81 20.67 4.05 -13.20
N GLU A 82 19.67 3.61 -13.96
CA GLU A 82 18.23 3.91 -13.77
C GLU A 82 17.88 5.40 -13.87
N GLU A 83 18.79 6.22 -14.42
CA GLU A 83 18.62 7.64 -14.67
C GLU A 83 17.91 7.88 -16.02
N TYR A 84 16.71 7.33 -16.16
CA TYR A 84 15.99 7.26 -17.43
C TYR A 84 15.71 8.63 -18.07
N SER A 85 15.47 9.68 -17.27
CA SER A 85 15.25 11.03 -17.80
C SER A 85 16.47 11.57 -18.56
N PHE A 86 17.69 11.34 -18.04
CA PHE A 86 18.92 11.72 -18.73
C PHE A 86 19.19 10.82 -19.93
N ALA A 87 18.94 9.51 -19.80
CA ALA A 87 19.07 8.57 -20.91
C ALA A 87 18.23 8.98 -22.13
N ILE A 88 16.98 9.37 -21.91
CA ILE A 88 16.06 9.81 -22.97
C ILE A 88 16.60 11.04 -23.73
N VAL A 89 17.18 12.01 -23.03
CA VAL A 89 17.75 13.20 -23.65
C VAL A 89 18.90 12.82 -24.58
N GLU A 90 19.79 11.95 -24.12
CA GLU A 90 20.96 11.52 -24.88
C GLU A 90 20.59 10.65 -26.09
N TYR A 91 19.64 9.72 -25.94
CA TYR A 91 19.11 8.96 -27.08
C TYR A 91 18.44 9.86 -28.12
N ARG A 92 17.71 10.90 -27.69
CA ARG A 92 17.11 11.87 -28.62
C ARG A 92 18.19 12.64 -29.37
N HIS A 93 19.24 13.09 -28.69
CA HIS A 93 20.38 13.72 -29.35
C HIS A 93 21.03 12.82 -30.40
N ALA A 94 21.22 11.52 -30.10
CA ALA A 94 21.71 10.56 -31.08
C ALA A 94 20.81 10.47 -32.31
N ILE A 95 19.49 10.35 -32.12
CA ILE A 95 18.51 10.22 -33.20
C ILE A 95 18.41 11.51 -34.03
N ASP A 96 18.44 12.68 -33.40
CA ASP A 96 18.37 14.00 -34.04
C ASP A 96 19.62 14.27 -34.90
N GLU A 97 20.80 13.78 -34.48
CA GLU A 97 22.02 13.79 -35.29
C GLU A 97 22.04 12.70 -36.39
N GLY A 98 20.94 11.97 -36.57
CA GLY A 98 20.75 11.00 -37.65
C GLY A 98 21.12 9.56 -37.31
N TYR A 99 21.49 9.25 -36.06
CA TYR A 99 21.78 7.89 -35.61
C TYR A 99 20.48 7.15 -35.27
N LYS A 100 19.81 6.65 -36.31
CA LYS A 100 18.56 5.88 -36.20
C LYS A 100 18.83 4.38 -36.08
N ASN A 101 19.63 4.01 -35.10
CA ASN A 101 19.97 2.61 -34.85
C ASN A 101 18.81 1.89 -34.11
N PRO A 102 18.34 0.71 -34.55
CA PRO A 102 17.25 -0.01 -33.89
C PRO A 102 17.46 -0.25 -32.40
N GLU A 103 18.69 -0.55 -31.96
CA GLU A 103 19.04 -0.75 -30.55
C GLU A 103 18.82 0.53 -29.74
N THR A 104 19.23 1.70 -30.27
CA THR A 104 19.04 3.00 -29.61
C THR A 104 17.57 3.37 -29.50
N ILE A 105 16.78 3.13 -30.55
CA ILE A 105 15.33 3.36 -30.52
C ILE A 105 14.68 2.42 -29.50
N LEU A 106 15.12 1.17 -29.41
CA LEU A 106 14.60 0.20 -28.43
C LEU A 106 14.92 0.65 -27.00
N ALA A 107 16.16 1.09 -26.75
CA ALA A 107 16.59 1.60 -25.46
C ALA A 107 15.84 2.87 -25.05
N LEU A 108 15.62 3.80 -26.00
CA LEU A 108 14.76 4.97 -25.80
C LEU A 108 13.33 4.58 -25.45
N SER A 109 12.75 3.63 -26.19
CA SER A 109 11.37 3.16 -25.98
C SER A 109 11.19 2.59 -24.56
N ARG A 110 12.15 1.77 -24.11
CA ARG A 110 12.17 1.21 -22.75
C ARG A 110 12.30 2.28 -21.69
N ALA A 111 13.21 3.24 -21.87
CA ALA A 111 13.40 4.35 -20.93
C ALA A 111 12.13 5.22 -20.82
N LEU A 112 11.47 5.51 -21.96
CA LEU A 112 10.18 6.22 -21.98
C LEU A 112 9.10 5.45 -21.21
N ASN A 113 9.01 4.13 -21.41
CA ASN A 113 8.06 3.29 -20.70
C ASN A 113 8.32 3.29 -19.18
N LYS A 114 9.58 3.21 -18.75
CA LYS A 114 9.98 3.24 -17.33
C LYS A 114 9.59 4.52 -16.61
N ILE A 115 9.55 5.66 -17.30
CA ILE A 115 9.10 6.94 -16.72
C ILE A 115 7.60 7.21 -16.96
N GLY A 116 6.84 6.22 -17.44
CA GLY A 116 5.39 6.31 -17.61
C GLY A 116 4.93 7.03 -18.90
N LYS A 117 5.85 7.39 -19.80
CA LYS A 117 5.51 8.00 -21.10
C LYS A 117 5.12 6.94 -22.14
N LYS A 118 4.05 6.21 -21.85
CA LYS A 118 3.64 5.01 -22.57
C LYS A 118 3.28 5.28 -24.04
N GLU A 119 2.64 6.40 -24.35
CA GLU A 119 2.27 6.75 -25.72
C GLU A 119 3.50 7.05 -26.58
N GLU A 120 4.46 7.78 -26.03
CA GLU A 120 5.73 8.07 -26.72
C GLU A 120 6.53 6.77 -26.91
N ALA A 121 6.58 5.90 -25.90
CA ALA A 121 7.22 4.59 -25.99
C ALA A 121 6.58 3.72 -27.09
N LEU A 122 5.24 3.63 -27.11
CA LEU A 122 4.48 2.88 -28.10
C LEU A 122 4.79 3.36 -29.53
N ALA A 123 4.86 4.68 -29.74
CA ALA A 123 5.18 5.24 -31.05
C ALA A 123 6.57 4.78 -31.52
N GLN A 124 7.58 4.79 -30.64
CA GLN A 124 8.93 4.32 -30.97
C GLN A 124 8.97 2.81 -31.20
N TYR A 125 8.33 2.01 -30.35
CA TYR A 125 8.20 0.57 -30.54
C TYR A 125 7.56 0.21 -31.89
N LEU A 126 6.50 0.89 -32.30
CA LEU A 126 5.84 0.65 -33.60
C LEU A 126 6.75 0.92 -34.80
N THR A 127 7.77 1.78 -34.67
CA THR A 127 8.77 1.96 -35.74
C THR A 127 9.66 0.72 -35.90
N LEU A 128 9.99 0.06 -34.78
CA LEU A 128 10.80 -1.15 -34.74
C LEU A 128 10.03 -2.42 -35.07
N PHE A 129 8.71 -2.43 -34.87
CA PHE A 129 7.86 -3.58 -35.15
C PHE A 129 7.90 -4.03 -36.63
N ARG A 130 8.34 -3.14 -37.53
CA ARG A 130 8.52 -3.42 -38.96
C ARG A 130 9.85 -4.09 -39.30
N ILE A 131 10.73 -4.29 -38.32
CA ILE A 131 12.06 -4.88 -38.48
C ILE A 131 12.00 -6.29 -37.88
N ASP A 132 12.18 -7.31 -38.72
CA ASP A 132 11.94 -8.71 -38.35
C ASP A 132 12.75 -9.15 -37.11
N ASP A 133 14.03 -8.78 -37.04
CA ASP A 133 14.91 -9.12 -35.91
C ASP A 133 14.42 -8.55 -34.55
N TYR A 134 13.61 -7.48 -34.59
CA TYR A 134 13.09 -6.81 -33.40
C TYR A 134 11.63 -7.14 -33.13
N LYS A 135 10.93 -7.75 -34.08
CA LYS A 135 9.48 -7.96 -34.02
C LYS A 135 9.06 -8.72 -32.75
N LEU A 136 9.79 -9.77 -32.37
CA LEU A 136 9.50 -10.56 -31.16
C LEU A 136 9.58 -9.71 -29.88
N VAL A 137 10.71 -9.01 -29.67
CA VAL A 137 10.95 -8.22 -28.46
C VAL A 137 9.95 -7.07 -28.38
N VAL A 138 9.69 -6.40 -29.49
CA VAL A 138 8.78 -5.27 -29.56
C VAL A 138 7.32 -5.71 -29.38
N ALA A 139 6.93 -6.86 -29.92
CA ALA A 139 5.60 -7.43 -29.71
C ALA A 139 5.32 -7.66 -28.21
N LEU A 140 6.29 -8.23 -27.49
CA LEU A 140 6.20 -8.42 -26.04
C LEU A 140 6.03 -7.08 -25.30
N GLU A 141 6.88 -6.10 -25.60
CA GLU A 141 6.89 -4.78 -24.95
C GLU A 141 5.57 -4.02 -25.20
N ILE A 142 5.08 -4.02 -26.44
CA ILE A 142 3.79 -3.42 -26.80
C ILE A 142 2.65 -4.15 -26.08
N GLY A 143 2.67 -5.49 -26.08
CA GLY A 143 1.66 -6.29 -25.39
C GLY A 143 1.57 -5.97 -23.90
N VAL A 144 2.71 -5.82 -23.21
CA VAL A 144 2.76 -5.44 -21.79
C VAL A 144 2.20 -4.03 -21.57
N ILE A 145 2.52 -3.06 -22.43
CA ILE A 145 1.94 -1.71 -22.34
C ILE A 145 0.40 -1.76 -22.42
N TYR A 146 -0.14 -2.52 -23.37
CA TYR A 146 -1.59 -2.69 -23.50
C TYR A 146 -2.21 -3.43 -22.31
N TYR A 147 -1.51 -4.43 -21.76
CA TYR A 147 -1.93 -5.13 -20.54
C TYR A 147 -2.04 -4.17 -19.35
N ASP A 148 -1.03 -3.35 -19.11
CA ASP A 148 -1.01 -2.39 -18.01
C ASP A 148 -2.08 -1.30 -18.17
N ASN A 149 -2.40 -0.95 -19.43
CA ASN A 149 -3.47 -0.02 -19.77
C ASN A 149 -4.86 -0.69 -19.78
N ARG A 150 -4.96 -1.94 -19.32
CA ARG A 150 -6.19 -2.73 -19.22
C ARG A 150 -6.89 -3.00 -20.56
N GLN A 151 -6.16 -2.92 -21.67
CA GLN A 151 -6.63 -3.23 -23.02
C GLN A 151 -6.25 -4.66 -23.39
N TYR A 152 -6.86 -5.62 -22.69
CA TYR A 152 -6.42 -7.02 -22.67
C TYR A 152 -6.56 -7.72 -24.02
N GLU A 153 -7.62 -7.44 -24.79
CA GLU A 153 -7.84 -8.03 -26.11
C GLU A 153 -6.78 -7.55 -27.11
N THR A 154 -6.37 -6.28 -27.04
CA THR A 154 -5.28 -5.75 -27.86
C THR A 154 -3.95 -6.34 -27.44
N ALA A 155 -3.69 -6.45 -26.13
CA ALA A 155 -2.49 -7.08 -25.59
C ALA A 155 -2.35 -8.54 -26.09
N ILE A 156 -3.45 -9.31 -26.08
CA ILE A 156 -3.48 -10.69 -26.59
C ILE A 156 -3.01 -10.75 -28.05
N LYS A 157 -3.45 -9.84 -28.93
CA LYS A 157 -3.02 -9.83 -30.34
C LYS A 157 -1.51 -9.69 -30.48
N TYR A 158 -0.88 -8.82 -29.68
CA TYR A 158 0.57 -8.64 -29.71
C TYR A 158 1.32 -9.82 -29.08
N PHE A 159 0.77 -10.45 -28.05
CA PHE A 159 1.33 -11.70 -27.53
C PHE A 159 1.19 -12.84 -28.54
N ASP A 160 0.12 -12.88 -29.33
CA ASP A 160 -0.05 -13.84 -30.42
C ASP A 160 0.99 -13.64 -31.52
N GLU A 161 1.27 -12.39 -31.93
CA GLU A 161 2.37 -12.09 -32.84
C GLU A 161 3.74 -12.57 -32.31
N ALA A 162 3.98 -12.42 -31.00
CA ALA A 162 5.21 -12.94 -30.37
C ALA A 162 5.25 -14.48 -30.38
N LEU A 163 4.11 -15.14 -30.18
CA LEU A 163 3.99 -16.60 -30.18
C LEU A 163 4.05 -17.20 -31.60
N ASP A 164 3.62 -16.47 -32.63
CA ASP A 164 3.78 -16.87 -34.02
C ASP A 164 5.27 -16.93 -34.41
N ILE A 165 6.10 -16.04 -33.85
CA ILE A 165 7.56 -16.06 -34.04
C ILE A 165 8.22 -17.12 -33.15
N GLN A 166 7.83 -17.18 -31.88
CA GLN A 166 8.39 -18.12 -30.90
C GLN A 166 7.26 -18.79 -30.09
N PRO A 167 6.76 -19.96 -30.53
CA PRO A 167 5.57 -20.61 -29.93
C PRO A 167 5.68 -20.95 -28.44
N ASN A 168 6.90 -21.11 -27.94
CA ASN A 168 7.18 -21.46 -26.54
C ASN A 168 7.77 -20.28 -25.73
N ASN A 169 7.61 -19.04 -26.22
CA ASN A 169 8.06 -17.86 -25.48
C ASN A 169 7.30 -17.77 -24.15
N SER A 170 8.04 -17.92 -23.04
CA SER A 170 7.41 -18.06 -21.72
C SER A 170 6.79 -16.75 -21.23
N GLU A 171 7.30 -15.60 -21.67
CA GLU A 171 6.77 -14.29 -21.31
C GLU A 171 5.46 -13.99 -22.05
N ALA A 172 5.40 -14.23 -23.36
CA ALA A 172 4.17 -14.08 -24.15
C ALA A 172 3.05 -14.98 -23.61
N LEU A 173 3.35 -16.28 -23.37
CA LEU A 173 2.38 -17.21 -22.79
C LEU A 173 1.88 -16.75 -21.42
N LYS A 174 2.78 -16.21 -20.58
CA LYS A 174 2.45 -15.72 -19.24
C LYS A 174 1.49 -14.55 -19.30
N TYR A 175 1.84 -13.49 -20.02
CA TYR A 175 1.00 -12.30 -20.09
C TYR A 175 -0.29 -12.54 -20.87
N LYS A 176 -0.29 -13.38 -21.92
CA LYS A 176 -1.52 -13.81 -22.58
C LYS A 176 -2.47 -14.51 -21.61
N ALA A 177 -1.96 -15.42 -20.78
CA ALA A 177 -2.78 -16.08 -19.77
C ALA A 177 -3.30 -15.09 -18.71
N PHE A 178 -2.51 -14.09 -18.32
CA PHE A 178 -2.97 -13.03 -17.43
C PHE A 178 -4.06 -12.15 -18.07
N CYS A 179 -3.97 -11.85 -19.36
CA CYS A 179 -5.06 -11.21 -20.11
C CYS A 179 -6.34 -12.05 -20.01
N PHE A 180 -6.24 -13.37 -20.21
CA PHE A 180 -7.38 -14.27 -20.10
C PHE A 180 -8.04 -14.25 -18.71
N VAL A 181 -7.25 -14.13 -17.62
CA VAL A 181 -7.82 -13.91 -16.28
C VAL A 181 -8.64 -12.64 -16.21
N ASN A 182 -8.13 -11.54 -16.77
CA ASN A 182 -8.78 -10.23 -16.66
C ASN A 182 -10.03 -10.08 -17.53
N ILE A 183 -10.14 -10.81 -18.66
CA ILE A 183 -11.36 -10.83 -19.48
C ILE A 183 -12.37 -11.91 -19.03
N GLY A 184 -12.06 -12.67 -17.98
CA GLY A 184 -12.94 -13.70 -17.43
C GLY A 184 -12.86 -15.08 -18.14
N ASN A 185 -11.93 -15.26 -19.07
CA ASN A 185 -11.70 -16.56 -19.71
C ASN A 185 -10.78 -17.45 -18.85
N PHE A 186 -11.32 -17.93 -17.73
CA PHE A 186 -10.52 -18.60 -16.70
C PHE A 186 -9.99 -19.97 -17.13
N ASN A 187 -10.69 -20.70 -18.02
CA ASN A 187 -10.26 -22.02 -18.46
C ASN A 187 -8.97 -21.95 -19.30
N ASP A 188 -8.95 -21.05 -20.28
CA ASP A 188 -7.76 -20.84 -21.13
C ASP A 188 -6.62 -20.24 -20.32
N ALA A 189 -6.92 -19.34 -19.38
CA ALA A 189 -5.94 -18.80 -18.45
C ALA A 189 -5.24 -19.89 -17.63
N ILE A 190 -6.02 -20.80 -17.02
CA ILE A 190 -5.47 -21.91 -16.21
C ILE A 190 -4.65 -22.86 -17.08
N SER A 191 -5.13 -23.20 -18.29
CA SER A 191 -4.40 -24.06 -19.23
C SER A 191 -3.04 -23.47 -19.58
N GLY A 192 -2.99 -22.19 -19.95
CA GLY A 192 -1.75 -21.46 -20.25
C GLY A 192 -0.80 -21.37 -19.05
N MET A 193 -1.33 -21.04 -17.86
CA MET A 193 -0.52 -20.90 -16.65
C MET A 193 0.02 -22.22 -16.11
N ASN A 194 -0.67 -23.35 -16.28
CA ASN A 194 -0.20 -24.66 -15.80
C ASN A 194 1.15 -25.08 -16.41
N ASN A 195 1.40 -24.72 -17.67
CA ASN A 195 2.67 -25.01 -18.33
C ASN A 195 3.82 -24.15 -17.77
N ILE A 196 3.52 -22.91 -17.37
CA ILE A 196 4.47 -21.98 -16.77
C ILE A 196 4.75 -22.40 -15.33
N TYR A 197 3.72 -22.80 -14.59
CA TYR A 197 3.81 -23.26 -13.20
C TYR A 197 4.75 -24.45 -13.03
N LYS A 198 4.82 -25.36 -14.02
CA LYS A 198 5.79 -26.48 -14.02
C LYS A 198 7.25 -26.01 -14.00
N LYS A 199 7.54 -24.82 -14.56
CA LYS A 199 8.89 -24.25 -14.61
C LYS A 199 9.17 -23.31 -13.44
N PHE A 200 8.17 -22.54 -13.03
CA PHE A 200 8.28 -21.49 -12.01
C PHE A 200 7.16 -21.64 -10.96
N PRO A 201 7.18 -22.71 -10.14
CA PRO A 201 6.11 -22.98 -9.19
C PRO A 201 6.00 -21.94 -8.07
N ASP A 202 7.10 -21.25 -7.77
CA ASP A 202 7.20 -20.28 -6.67
C ASP A 202 7.04 -18.81 -7.13
N ASP A 203 6.72 -18.55 -8.40
CA ASP A 203 6.45 -17.19 -8.90
C ASP A 203 5.19 -16.62 -8.20
N PRO A 204 5.30 -15.55 -7.39
CA PRO A 204 4.18 -15.00 -6.63
C PRO A 204 3.08 -14.44 -7.54
N LEU A 205 3.44 -13.74 -8.62
CA LEU A 205 2.49 -13.15 -9.56
C LEU A 205 1.72 -14.25 -10.33
N LEU A 206 2.41 -15.34 -10.69
CA LEU A 206 1.77 -16.50 -11.30
C LEU A 206 0.78 -17.17 -10.34
N ASN A 207 1.19 -17.42 -9.09
CA ASN A 207 0.33 -18.00 -8.06
C ASN A 207 -0.88 -17.09 -7.77
N TYR A 208 -0.70 -15.77 -7.72
CA TYR A 208 -1.78 -14.81 -7.54
C TYR A 208 -2.82 -14.92 -8.67
N ASN A 209 -2.37 -14.93 -9.93
CA ASN A 209 -3.28 -15.01 -11.08
C ASN A 209 -3.93 -16.39 -11.24
N LEU A 210 -3.25 -17.48 -10.88
CA LEU A 210 -3.88 -18.80 -10.77
C LEU A 210 -4.98 -18.77 -9.70
N GLY A 211 -4.71 -18.19 -8.53
CA GLY A 211 -5.72 -17.98 -7.48
C GLY A 211 -6.95 -17.23 -8.00
N ARG A 212 -6.74 -16.12 -8.71
CA ARG A 212 -7.81 -15.34 -9.35
C ARG A 212 -8.61 -16.15 -10.35
N ALA A 213 -7.95 -16.93 -11.19
CA ALA A 213 -8.62 -17.75 -12.20
C ALA A 213 -9.48 -18.86 -11.57
N TYR A 214 -8.97 -19.56 -10.56
CA TYR A 214 -9.74 -20.57 -9.83
C TYR A 214 -10.89 -19.95 -9.03
N ARG A 215 -10.71 -18.78 -8.42
CA ARG A 215 -11.79 -18.03 -7.76
C ARG A 215 -12.88 -17.64 -8.76
N GLY A 216 -12.51 -17.18 -9.95
CA GLY A 216 -13.46 -16.86 -11.03
C GLY A 216 -14.25 -18.07 -11.54
N ARG A 217 -13.71 -19.28 -11.39
CA ARG A 217 -14.40 -20.55 -11.61
C ARG A 217 -15.18 -21.06 -10.40
N GLU A 218 -15.25 -20.28 -9.33
CA GLU A 218 -15.85 -20.64 -8.05
C GLU A 218 -15.20 -21.85 -7.35
N ASP A 219 -14.00 -22.27 -7.79
CA ASP A 219 -13.17 -23.24 -7.08
C ASP A 219 -12.35 -22.53 -5.99
N TYR A 220 -13.07 -22.09 -4.97
CA TYR A 220 -12.52 -21.31 -3.86
C TYR A 220 -11.45 -22.06 -3.07
N LYS A 221 -11.54 -23.39 -2.96
CA LYS A 221 -10.56 -24.22 -2.25
C LYS A 221 -9.22 -24.20 -2.97
N THR A 222 -9.22 -24.39 -4.28
CA THR A 222 -8.00 -24.34 -5.08
C THR A 222 -7.46 -22.92 -5.16
N ALA A 223 -8.32 -21.90 -5.24
CA ALA A 223 -7.92 -20.50 -5.20
C ALA A 223 -7.13 -20.17 -3.93
N ILE A 224 -7.64 -20.56 -2.76
CA ILE A 224 -6.97 -20.37 -1.46
C ILE A 224 -5.56 -20.98 -1.46
N ARG A 225 -5.38 -22.18 -2.04
CA ARG A 225 -4.06 -22.83 -2.13
C ARG A 225 -3.06 -21.96 -2.89
N TYR A 226 -3.43 -21.47 -4.08
CA TYR A 226 -2.54 -20.63 -4.88
C TYR A 226 -2.30 -19.26 -4.23
N TYR A 227 -3.33 -18.63 -3.66
CA TYR A 227 -3.14 -17.39 -2.91
C TYR A 227 -2.23 -17.59 -1.68
N SER A 228 -2.28 -18.73 -1.00
CA SER A 228 -1.39 -19.02 0.12
C SER A 228 0.09 -19.13 -0.27
N ASN A 229 0.38 -19.52 -1.52
CA ASN A 229 1.74 -19.50 -2.05
C ASN A 229 2.16 -18.07 -2.41
N SER A 230 1.29 -17.32 -3.08
CA SER A 230 1.50 -15.92 -3.45
C SER A 230 1.72 -15.00 -2.23
N TYR A 231 0.99 -15.24 -1.14
CA TYR A 231 1.03 -14.45 0.09
C TYR A 231 2.44 -14.37 0.73
N LYS A 232 3.33 -15.33 0.44
CA LYS A 232 4.70 -15.35 0.99
C LYS A 232 5.55 -14.18 0.50
N ASP A 233 5.17 -13.57 -0.63
CA ASP A 233 5.83 -12.40 -1.18
C ASP A 233 5.23 -11.10 -0.62
N LYS A 234 6.09 -10.11 -0.33
CA LYS A 234 5.67 -8.85 0.29
C LYS A 234 4.73 -8.03 -0.61
N GLU A 235 4.95 -8.03 -1.92
CA GLU A 235 4.14 -7.27 -2.88
C GLU A 235 2.71 -7.82 -2.97
N TYR A 236 2.57 -9.15 -2.83
CA TYR A 236 1.29 -9.85 -2.98
C TYR A 236 0.65 -10.27 -1.66
N ALA A 237 1.30 -10.10 -0.52
CA ALA A 237 0.82 -10.55 0.80
C ALA A 237 -0.61 -10.05 1.10
N VAL A 238 -0.82 -8.73 1.08
CA VAL A 238 -2.09 -8.10 1.45
C VAL A 238 -3.19 -8.46 0.46
N LYS A 239 -2.90 -8.36 -0.85
CA LYS A 239 -3.85 -8.72 -1.93
C LYS A 239 -4.28 -10.19 -1.83
N SER A 240 -3.33 -11.09 -1.63
CA SER A 240 -3.60 -12.53 -1.53
C SER A 240 -4.41 -12.88 -0.28
N LEU A 241 -4.11 -12.26 0.87
CA LEU A 241 -4.87 -12.47 2.11
C LEU A 241 -6.30 -11.95 1.99
N TYR A 242 -6.51 -10.78 1.39
CA TYR A 242 -7.85 -10.26 1.15
C TYR A 242 -8.67 -11.21 0.25
N GLU A 243 -8.08 -11.63 -0.87
CA GLU A 243 -8.70 -12.58 -1.80
C GLU A 243 -9.00 -13.94 -1.15
N MET A 244 -8.11 -14.45 -0.29
CA MET A 244 -8.36 -15.64 0.52
C MET A 244 -9.54 -15.43 1.48
N GLY A 245 -9.62 -14.27 2.13
CA GLY A 245 -10.76 -13.90 2.98
C GLY A 245 -12.08 -13.97 2.23
N LEU A 246 -12.14 -13.40 1.03
CA LEU A 246 -13.31 -13.48 0.15
C LEU A 246 -13.66 -14.92 -0.24
N CYS A 247 -12.66 -15.75 -0.54
CA CYS A 247 -12.87 -17.18 -0.80
C CYS A 247 -13.43 -17.92 0.42
N TYR A 248 -12.94 -17.64 1.63
CA TYR A 248 -13.46 -18.25 2.86
C TYR A 248 -14.91 -17.83 3.13
N ILE A 249 -15.28 -16.57 2.87
CA ILE A 249 -16.67 -16.10 2.96
C ILE A 249 -17.58 -16.88 2.01
N LYS A 250 -17.14 -17.11 0.76
CA LYS A 250 -17.90 -17.89 -0.22
C LYS A 250 -18.02 -19.37 0.13
N LEU A 251 -17.10 -19.89 0.95
CA LEU A 251 -17.16 -21.22 1.54
C LEU A 251 -17.91 -21.27 2.87
N GLU A 252 -18.56 -20.16 3.28
CA GLU A 252 -19.27 -19.99 4.55
C GLU A 252 -18.38 -20.22 5.79
N ASN A 253 -17.06 -20.22 5.63
CA ASN A 253 -16.10 -20.37 6.72
C ASN A 253 -15.68 -18.98 7.23
N ILE A 254 -16.62 -18.33 7.91
CA ILE A 254 -16.47 -16.94 8.36
C ILE A 254 -15.33 -16.78 9.38
N GLU A 255 -15.12 -17.77 10.26
CA GLU A 255 -14.01 -17.74 11.23
C GLU A 255 -12.63 -17.68 10.55
N SER A 256 -12.43 -18.47 9.49
CA SER A 256 -11.18 -18.45 8.72
C SER A 256 -11.05 -17.16 7.91
N ALA A 257 -12.17 -16.60 7.43
CA ALA A 257 -12.17 -15.30 6.77
C ALA A 257 -11.70 -14.19 7.72
N ILE A 258 -12.28 -14.10 8.93
CA ILE A 258 -11.89 -13.14 9.96
C ILE A 258 -10.39 -13.24 10.26
N LYS A 259 -9.89 -14.44 10.58
CA LYS A 259 -8.47 -14.65 10.90
C LYS A 259 -7.55 -14.23 9.75
N THR A 260 -7.96 -14.46 8.51
CA THR A 260 -7.16 -14.13 7.32
C THR A 260 -7.17 -12.63 7.05
N LEU A 261 -8.31 -11.96 7.22
CA LEU A 261 -8.46 -10.51 7.05
C LEU A 261 -7.77 -9.72 8.18
N GLU A 262 -7.85 -10.20 9.43
CA GLU A 262 -7.07 -9.65 10.55
C GLU A 262 -5.56 -9.77 10.31
N LYS A 263 -5.13 -10.86 9.67
CA LYS A 263 -3.75 -10.99 9.24
C LYS A 263 -3.41 -9.99 8.14
N ALA A 264 -4.32 -9.71 7.21
CA ALA A 264 -4.09 -8.75 6.13
C ALA A 264 -3.84 -7.33 6.67
N ILE A 265 -4.62 -6.87 7.65
CA ILE A 265 -4.45 -5.55 8.27
C ILE A 265 -3.18 -5.42 9.12
N SER A 266 -2.56 -6.54 9.52
CA SER A 266 -1.28 -6.52 10.25
C SER A 266 -0.06 -6.23 9.36
N TYR A 267 -0.24 -6.25 8.04
CA TYR A 267 0.79 -5.84 7.08
C TYR A 267 0.60 -4.37 6.70
N ASP A 268 1.72 -3.64 6.61
CA ASP A 268 1.71 -2.28 6.06
C ASP A 268 1.36 -2.33 4.56
N SER A 269 0.22 -1.73 4.22
CA SER A 269 -0.19 -1.48 2.84
C SER A 269 -0.33 0.01 2.61
N TYR A 270 0.33 0.53 1.58
CA TYR A 270 0.13 1.91 1.13
C TYR A 270 -1.15 2.08 0.31
N ASP A 271 -1.81 0.98 -0.07
CA ASP A 271 -3.06 0.99 -0.83
C ASP A 271 -4.24 1.27 0.11
N LYS A 272 -4.64 2.55 0.16
CA LYS A 272 -5.77 3.05 0.97
C LYS A 272 -7.08 2.37 0.61
N GLU A 273 -7.36 2.15 -0.68
CA GLU A 273 -8.61 1.57 -1.15
C GLU A 273 -8.72 0.09 -0.76
N LEU A 274 -7.62 -0.65 -0.92
CA LEU A 274 -7.54 -2.04 -0.48
C LEU A 274 -7.71 -2.16 1.05
N ASN A 275 -7.11 -1.26 1.82
CA ASN A 275 -7.25 -1.26 3.28
C ASN A 275 -8.72 -1.02 3.70
N LEU A 276 -9.39 -0.03 3.10
CA LEU A 276 -10.82 0.22 3.32
C LEU A 276 -11.67 -1.01 2.98
N ALA A 277 -11.38 -1.69 1.87
CA ALA A 277 -12.08 -2.90 1.46
C ALA A 277 -11.91 -4.05 2.47
N ILE A 278 -10.69 -4.27 2.96
CA ILE A 278 -10.39 -5.30 3.97
C ILE A 278 -11.14 -5.01 5.27
N LEU A 279 -11.05 -3.79 5.80
CA LEU A 279 -11.71 -3.40 7.04
C LEU A 279 -13.23 -3.56 6.94
N TYR A 280 -13.82 -3.07 5.87
CA TYR A 280 -15.27 -3.16 5.67
C TYR A 280 -15.73 -4.63 5.51
N THR A 281 -15.00 -5.46 4.77
CA THR A 281 -15.33 -6.89 4.68
C THR A 281 -15.13 -7.61 6.02
N LEU A 282 -14.13 -7.22 6.81
CA LEU A 282 -13.92 -7.77 8.15
C LEU A 282 -15.06 -7.38 9.11
N SER A 283 -15.57 -6.15 9.06
CA SER A 283 -16.74 -5.75 9.86
C SER A 283 -17.97 -6.58 9.49
N GLU A 284 -18.22 -6.82 8.20
CA GLU A 284 -19.32 -7.69 7.75
C GLU A 284 -19.16 -9.13 8.27
N CYS A 285 -17.94 -9.67 8.28
CA CYS A 285 -17.70 -11.00 8.86
C CYS A 285 -18.03 -11.02 10.35
N TYR A 286 -17.67 -9.97 11.09
CA TYR A 286 -17.99 -9.86 12.51
C TYR A 286 -19.48 -9.71 12.78
N ASP A 287 -20.21 -9.02 11.90
CA ASP A 287 -21.67 -8.94 11.94
C ASP A 287 -22.32 -10.31 11.76
N ILE A 288 -21.85 -11.11 10.80
CA ILE A 288 -22.37 -12.47 10.54
C ILE A 288 -22.18 -13.37 11.77
N VAL A 289 -21.05 -13.25 12.47
CA VAL A 289 -20.77 -14.03 13.70
C VAL A 289 -21.50 -13.43 14.93
N GLY A 290 -22.20 -12.30 14.78
CA GLY A 290 -22.94 -11.62 15.84
C GLY A 290 -22.06 -10.81 16.80
N ASN A 291 -20.79 -10.59 16.47
CA ASN A 291 -19.88 -9.75 17.25
C ASN A 291 -19.97 -8.28 16.82
N ILE A 292 -21.13 -7.68 17.10
CA ILE A 292 -21.47 -6.31 16.70
C ILE A 292 -20.45 -5.29 17.26
N ASN A 293 -19.93 -5.49 18.47
CA ASN A 293 -18.96 -4.55 19.05
C ASN A 293 -17.67 -4.45 18.22
N LYS A 294 -17.11 -5.57 17.78
CA LYS A 294 -15.92 -5.55 16.92
C LYS A 294 -16.23 -4.97 15.55
N SER A 295 -17.40 -5.27 14.98
CA SER A 295 -17.83 -4.66 13.72
C SER A 295 -17.90 -3.13 13.82
N MET A 296 -18.51 -2.60 14.88
CA MET A 296 -18.58 -1.15 15.13
C MET A 296 -17.18 -0.52 15.23
N GLU A 297 -16.27 -1.11 16.02
CA GLU A 297 -14.89 -0.62 16.17
C GLU A 297 -14.16 -0.53 14.82
N ILE A 298 -14.36 -1.53 13.96
CA ILE A 298 -13.77 -1.57 12.63
C ILE A 298 -14.45 -0.54 11.71
N LEU A 299 -15.78 -0.41 11.73
CA LEU A 299 -16.51 0.60 10.96
C LEU A 299 -16.11 2.02 11.36
N GLU A 300 -15.80 2.27 12.63
CA GLU A 300 -15.27 3.55 13.11
C GLU A 300 -13.89 3.84 12.50
N SER A 301 -13.05 2.81 12.35
CA SER A 301 -11.77 2.94 11.63
C SER A 301 -11.99 3.24 10.14
N VAL A 302 -13.00 2.63 9.51
CA VAL A 302 -13.37 2.89 8.10
C VAL A 302 -13.76 4.36 7.90
N ILE A 303 -14.65 4.91 8.73
CA ILE A 303 -15.12 6.30 8.59
C ILE A 303 -14.05 7.34 8.90
N VAL A 304 -13.03 7.01 9.71
CA VAL A 304 -11.87 7.87 9.94
C VAL A 304 -11.03 8.00 8.66
N ILE A 305 -10.90 6.91 7.91
CA ILE A 305 -10.12 6.86 6.66
C ILE A 305 -10.92 7.48 5.50
N ASP A 306 -12.21 7.14 5.39
CA ASP A 306 -13.16 7.69 4.43
C ASP A 306 -14.60 7.65 4.99
N PRO A 307 -15.16 8.80 5.41
CA PRO A 307 -16.52 8.89 5.93
C PRO A 307 -17.62 8.47 4.95
N ASN A 308 -17.35 8.48 3.64
CA ASN A 308 -18.33 8.16 2.60
C ASN A 308 -18.11 6.76 2.01
N TYR A 309 -17.28 5.93 2.65
CA TYR A 309 -17.02 4.58 2.16
C TYR A 309 -18.26 3.68 2.31
N LYS A 310 -18.93 3.41 1.18
CA LYS A 310 -20.15 2.59 1.10
C LYS A 310 -21.23 3.09 2.08
N ASP A 311 -21.84 2.18 2.83
CA ASP A 311 -22.89 2.43 3.84
C ASP A 311 -22.34 2.34 5.29
N ALA A 312 -21.02 2.47 5.49
CA ALA A 312 -20.39 2.28 6.81
C ALA A 312 -21.01 3.17 7.91
N ASN A 313 -21.27 4.44 7.58
CA ASN A 313 -21.93 5.39 8.48
C ASN A 313 -23.38 4.99 8.82
N GLU A 314 -24.13 4.49 7.83
CA GLU A 314 -25.50 4.01 8.02
C GLU A 314 -25.54 2.78 8.92
N LYS A 315 -24.69 1.77 8.63
CA LYS A 315 -24.54 0.57 9.47
C LYS A 315 -24.21 0.93 10.92
N LEU A 316 -23.26 1.84 11.12
CA LEU A 316 -22.88 2.29 12.46
C LEU A 316 -24.03 2.99 13.20
N ASN A 317 -24.85 3.78 12.50
CA ASN A 317 -26.05 4.41 13.08
C ASN A 317 -27.14 3.39 13.40
N ASN A 318 -27.37 2.40 12.53
CA ASN A 318 -28.31 1.31 12.79
C ASN A 318 -27.91 0.50 14.03
N TYR A 319 -26.61 0.24 14.23
CA TYR A 319 -26.14 -0.41 15.46
C TYR A 319 -26.39 0.44 16.70
N LYS A 320 -26.21 1.76 16.61
CA LYS A 320 -26.57 2.68 17.71
C LYS A 320 -28.06 2.60 18.02
N ASP A 321 -28.93 2.67 17.00
CA ASP A 321 -30.37 2.65 17.19
C ASP A 321 -30.91 1.31 17.71
N SER A 322 -30.30 0.18 17.33
CA SER A 322 -30.68 -1.14 17.83
C SER A 322 -30.20 -1.40 19.26
N ARG A 323 -29.05 -0.82 19.66
CA ARG A 323 -28.43 -1.08 20.97
C ARG A 323 -29.09 -0.32 22.13
N TYR A 324 -29.66 0.86 21.88
CA TYR A 324 -30.24 1.69 22.94
C TYR A 324 -31.73 1.41 23.15
N SER A 325 -32.13 1.12 24.39
CA SER A 325 -33.56 1.16 24.76
C SER A 325 -34.15 2.56 24.56
N GLU A 326 -35.48 2.65 24.41
CA GLU A 326 -36.20 3.94 24.33
C GLU A 326 -35.88 4.86 25.52
N ASN A 327 -35.64 4.32 26.71
CA ASN A 327 -35.27 5.10 27.89
C ASN A 327 -33.89 5.73 27.74
N ILE A 328 -32.90 4.99 27.20
CA ILE A 328 -31.58 5.56 26.91
C ILE A 328 -31.65 6.59 25.78
N LYS A 329 -32.39 6.29 24.71
CA LYS A 329 -32.60 7.24 23.61
C LYS A 329 -33.22 8.54 24.10
N LYS A 330 -34.20 8.48 25.01
CA LYS A 330 -34.80 9.67 25.64
C LYS A 330 -33.80 10.41 26.51
N PHE A 331 -33.07 9.71 27.38
CA PHE A 331 -32.11 10.32 28.29
C PHE A 331 -31.06 11.19 27.57
N PHE A 332 -30.49 10.70 26.47
CA PHE A 332 -29.50 11.45 25.69
C PHE A 332 -30.09 12.50 24.74
N LYS A 333 -31.42 12.55 24.58
CA LYS A 333 -32.12 13.64 23.90
C LYS A 333 -32.50 14.78 24.84
N LEU A 334 -32.38 14.59 26.17
CA LEU A 334 -32.66 15.64 27.13
C LEU A 334 -31.63 16.76 26.99
N GLU A 335 -32.08 18.00 27.12
CA GLU A 335 -31.23 19.19 27.09
C GLU A 335 -31.49 20.07 28.32
N GLY A 336 -30.52 20.93 28.63
CA GLY A 336 -30.64 21.93 29.70
C GLY A 336 -31.02 21.34 31.06
N ASP A 337 -32.06 21.91 31.67
CA ASP A 337 -32.50 21.60 33.03
C ASP A 337 -33.06 20.18 33.17
N GLU A 338 -33.68 19.62 32.11
CA GLU A 338 -34.24 18.26 32.17
C GLU A 338 -33.13 17.20 32.22
N PHE A 339 -32.07 17.39 31.45
CA PHE A 339 -30.90 16.52 31.50
C PHE A 339 -30.21 16.63 32.86
N PHE A 340 -30.05 17.85 33.35
CA PHE A 340 -29.47 18.15 34.66
C PHE A 340 -30.21 17.40 35.78
N ASP A 341 -31.52 17.57 35.86
CA ASP A 341 -32.36 16.95 36.91
C ASP A 341 -32.29 15.43 36.85
N THR A 342 -32.32 14.86 35.65
CA THR A 342 -32.24 13.41 35.46
C THR A 342 -30.86 12.87 35.85
N ALA A 343 -29.77 13.55 35.46
CA ALA A 343 -28.42 13.20 35.85
C ALA A 343 -28.24 13.22 37.38
N LEU A 344 -28.78 14.22 38.08
CA LEU A 344 -28.76 14.27 39.55
C LEU A 344 -29.51 13.09 40.18
N LYS A 345 -30.68 12.74 39.66
CA LYS A 345 -31.45 11.57 40.14
C LYS A 345 -30.73 10.26 39.87
N VAL A 346 -30.01 10.14 38.75
CA VAL A 346 -29.16 8.98 38.47
C VAL A 346 -28.02 8.89 39.48
N VAL A 347 -27.34 10.00 39.80
CA VAL A 347 -26.30 10.05 40.85
C VAL A 347 -26.87 9.65 42.23
N ALA A 348 -28.05 10.16 42.58
CA ALA A 348 -28.76 9.77 43.80
C ALA A 348 -29.13 8.27 43.81
N SER A 349 -29.52 7.72 42.66
CA SER A 349 -29.85 6.28 42.50
C SER A 349 -28.63 5.36 42.63
N ILE A 350 -27.42 5.89 42.43
CA ILE A 350 -26.15 5.19 42.71
C ILE A 350 -25.84 5.21 44.22
N GLY A 351 -26.58 5.99 45.02
CA GLY A 351 -26.38 6.14 46.47
C GLY A 351 -25.42 7.29 46.83
N LEU A 352 -25.23 8.25 45.93
CA LEU A 352 -24.37 9.41 46.15
C LEU A 352 -25.20 10.68 46.36
N ILE A 353 -24.68 11.61 47.14
CA ILE A 353 -25.31 12.91 47.41
C ILE A 353 -24.62 13.96 46.52
N PRO A 354 -25.25 14.42 45.43
CA PRO A 354 -24.69 15.49 44.62
C PRO A 354 -24.67 16.80 45.40
N TYR A 355 -23.65 17.62 45.18
CA TYR A 355 -23.54 18.95 45.81
C TYR A 355 -23.16 20.07 44.83
N SER A 356 -22.51 19.74 43.70
CA SER A 356 -22.16 20.70 42.66
C SER A 356 -22.10 20.01 41.28
N SER A 357 -22.11 20.80 40.22
CA SER A 357 -22.05 20.32 38.84
C SER A 357 -21.31 21.30 37.93
N LYS A 358 -20.77 20.80 36.82
CA LYS A 358 -20.16 21.62 35.78
C LYS A 358 -20.51 21.06 34.40
N VAL A 359 -21.00 21.91 33.51
CA VAL A 359 -21.12 21.59 32.08
C VAL A 359 -19.79 21.93 31.41
N THR A 360 -19.28 21.05 30.57
CA THR A 360 -18.14 21.35 29.70
C THR A 360 -18.65 21.55 28.27
N ASP A 361 -18.05 22.49 27.53
CA ASP A 361 -18.60 22.92 26.24
C ASP A 361 -18.59 21.84 25.14
N LYS A 362 -17.99 20.65 25.34
CA LYS A 362 -17.77 19.71 24.22
C LYS A 362 -17.97 18.21 24.44
N LYS A 363 -18.19 17.68 25.66
CA LYS A 363 -18.29 16.21 25.80
C LYS A 363 -18.89 15.65 27.10
N TYR A 364 -18.74 16.39 28.21
CA TYR A 364 -19.11 15.88 29.53
C TYR A 364 -19.98 16.85 30.32
N PHE A 365 -20.91 16.25 31.06
CA PHE A 365 -21.54 16.86 32.21
C PHE A 365 -20.97 16.23 33.48
N ILE A 366 -20.45 17.06 34.36
CA ILE A 366 -19.70 16.63 35.54
C ILE A 366 -20.55 16.89 36.77
N VAL A 367 -20.75 15.87 37.61
CA VAL A 367 -21.40 16.00 38.91
C VAL A 367 -20.41 15.68 40.01
N PHE A 368 -20.26 16.62 40.94
CA PHE A 368 -19.51 16.43 42.17
C PHE A 368 -20.45 15.91 43.26
N ALA A 369 -20.08 14.78 43.86
CA ALA A 369 -20.91 14.09 44.83
C ALA A 369 -20.10 13.55 46.01
N LYS A 370 -20.80 13.19 47.09
CA LYS A 370 -20.23 12.62 48.32
C LYS A 370 -21.04 11.42 48.80
N GLU A 371 -20.41 10.51 49.52
CA GLU A 371 -21.06 9.29 50.03
C GLU A 371 -22.01 9.54 51.22
N SER A 372 -21.83 10.64 51.95
CA SER A 372 -22.64 10.99 53.13
C SER A 372 -22.67 12.50 53.38
N ASN A 373 -23.52 12.95 54.31
CA ASN A 373 -23.58 14.36 54.68
C ASN A 373 -22.42 14.85 55.55
N SER A 374 -21.51 13.97 56.00
CA SER A 374 -20.35 14.34 56.80
C SER A 374 -19.42 15.31 56.05
N PRO A 375 -18.84 16.34 56.70
CA PRO A 375 -17.83 17.21 56.11
C PRO A 375 -16.59 16.46 55.59
N HIS A 376 -16.25 15.33 56.20
CA HIS A 376 -15.12 14.48 55.81
C HIS A 376 -15.54 13.32 54.90
N SER A 377 -16.75 13.35 54.36
CA SER A 377 -17.23 12.31 53.46
C SER A 377 -16.34 12.21 52.22
N PRO A 378 -16.00 10.98 51.77
CA PRO A 378 -15.32 10.78 50.50
C PRO A 378 -16.06 11.48 49.37
N LYS A 379 -15.32 12.27 48.60
CA LYS A 379 -15.80 12.94 47.38
C LYS A 379 -15.63 12.03 46.18
N LYS A 380 -16.54 12.15 45.21
CA LYS A 380 -16.49 11.49 43.90
C LYS A 380 -16.82 12.49 42.80
N ILE A 381 -16.25 12.24 41.62
CA ILE A 381 -16.67 12.89 40.38
C ILE A 381 -17.44 11.86 39.56
N VAL A 382 -18.62 12.24 39.09
CA VAL A 382 -19.42 11.46 38.15
C VAL A 382 -19.41 12.19 36.80
N TYR A 383 -18.78 11.57 35.80
CA TYR A 383 -18.74 12.07 34.43
C TYR A 383 -19.89 11.45 33.64
N PHE A 384 -20.83 12.27 33.19
CA PHE A 384 -21.81 11.88 32.18
C PHE A 384 -21.27 12.25 30.81
N ARG A 385 -20.93 11.24 30.01
CA ARG A 385 -20.44 11.45 28.65
C ARG A 385 -21.60 11.37 27.67
N THR A 386 -21.79 12.43 26.90
CA THR A 386 -22.89 12.53 25.92
C THR A 386 -22.48 12.11 24.51
N SER A 387 -21.17 11.98 24.23
CA SER A 387 -20.67 11.44 22.96
C SER A 387 -20.86 9.93 22.85
N TYR A 388 -21.08 9.47 21.62
CA TYR A 388 -21.14 8.05 21.26
C TYR A 388 -19.83 7.50 20.69
N SER A 389 -18.83 8.35 20.43
CA SER A 389 -17.54 7.89 19.90
C SER A 389 -16.86 6.95 20.89
N PRO A 390 -16.07 5.96 20.45
CA PRO A 390 -15.39 5.04 21.36
C PRO A 390 -14.53 5.78 22.36
N ILE A 391 -14.39 5.17 23.52
CA ILE A 391 -13.49 5.64 24.57
C ILE A 391 -12.24 4.77 24.52
N PHE A 392 -11.13 5.42 24.20
CA PHE A 392 -9.80 4.84 24.25
C PHE A 392 -9.07 5.29 25.52
N ASN A 393 -7.87 4.73 25.74
CA ASN A 393 -7.11 4.91 26.96
C ASN A 393 -6.81 6.39 27.27
N ASP A 394 -6.38 7.16 26.27
CA ASP A 394 -6.00 8.58 26.42
C ASP A 394 -7.14 9.44 26.99
N GLU A 395 -8.38 9.11 26.62
CA GLU A 395 -9.54 9.81 27.14
C GLU A 395 -9.75 9.54 28.64
N LEU A 396 -9.56 8.29 29.08
CA LEU A 396 -9.67 7.95 30.50
C LEU A 396 -8.50 8.52 31.32
N VAL A 397 -7.31 8.63 30.74
CA VAL A 397 -6.16 9.30 31.35
C VAL A 397 -6.52 10.76 31.66
N ASN A 398 -7.09 11.49 30.69
CA ASN A 398 -7.50 12.88 30.90
C ASN A 398 -8.57 13.03 32.00
N LEU A 399 -9.54 12.11 32.07
CA LEU A 399 -10.56 12.10 33.13
C LEU A 399 -9.98 11.79 34.52
N TYR A 400 -8.98 10.91 34.57
CA TYR A 400 -8.25 10.61 35.80
C TYR A 400 -7.45 11.83 36.29
N ASP A 401 -6.66 12.45 35.40
CA ASP A 401 -5.84 13.61 35.73
C ASP A 401 -6.68 14.80 36.21
N TYR A 402 -7.84 15.01 35.59
CA TYR A 402 -8.81 16.02 36.06
C TYR A 402 -9.27 15.74 37.51
N ALA A 403 -9.55 14.49 37.84
CA ALA A 403 -10.01 14.11 39.18
C ALA A 403 -8.90 14.27 40.23
N VAL A 404 -7.67 13.87 39.89
CA VAL A 404 -6.50 14.04 40.76
C VAL A 404 -6.26 15.53 41.05
N ASN A 405 -6.35 16.40 40.04
CA ASN A 405 -6.21 17.84 40.21
C ASN A 405 -7.31 18.45 41.11
N ALA A 406 -8.49 17.84 41.15
CA ALA A 406 -9.57 18.21 42.07
C ALA A 406 -9.40 17.59 43.48
N ASN A 407 -8.30 16.89 43.76
CA ASN A 407 -8.07 16.09 44.96
C ASN A 407 -9.14 15.02 45.21
N ILE A 408 -9.65 14.40 44.13
CA ILE A 408 -10.67 13.35 44.19
C ILE A 408 -10.11 12.06 43.55
N ALA A 409 -9.99 11.01 44.37
CA ALA A 409 -9.34 9.76 43.94
C ALA A 409 -10.27 8.76 43.24
N ASN A 410 -11.59 8.84 43.46
CA ASN A 410 -12.56 7.86 42.96
C ASN A 410 -13.53 8.55 42.01
N THR A 411 -13.69 7.99 40.81
CA THR A 411 -14.59 8.55 39.80
C THR A 411 -15.52 7.51 39.20
N ILE A 412 -16.61 7.98 38.61
CA ILE A 412 -17.57 7.16 37.90
C ILE A 412 -17.74 7.76 36.51
N LEU A 413 -17.57 6.95 35.46
CA LEU A 413 -17.87 7.32 34.09
C LEU A 413 -19.18 6.67 33.67
N ILE A 414 -20.21 7.48 33.46
CA ILE A 414 -21.49 7.07 32.88
C ILE A 414 -21.42 7.32 31.37
N THR A 415 -21.51 6.24 30.59
CA THR A 415 -21.36 6.30 29.13
C THR A 415 -22.20 5.24 28.43
N CYS A 416 -22.66 5.59 27.23
CA CYS A 416 -23.26 4.67 26.28
C CYS A 416 -22.30 4.25 25.17
N ALA A 417 -21.16 4.92 25.05
CA ALA A 417 -20.14 4.57 24.09
C ALA A 417 -19.45 3.24 24.45
N MET A 418 -18.95 2.56 23.42
CA MET A 418 -18.02 1.46 23.61
C MET A 418 -16.76 1.97 24.31
N VAL A 419 -16.26 1.18 25.26
CA VAL A 419 -14.97 1.38 25.90
C VAL A 419 -14.05 0.27 25.41
N SER A 420 -12.87 0.62 24.87
CA SER A 420 -11.94 -0.38 24.36
C SER A 420 -11.47 -1.32 25.47
N PRO A 421 -11.06 -2.57 25.16
CA PRO A 421 -10.54 -3.50 26.17
C PRO A 421 -9.39 -2.93 27.00
N ASP A 422 -8.50 -2.16 26.37
CA ASP A 422 -7.39 -1.50 27.07
C ASP A 422 -7.86 -0.37 27.99
N ALA A 423 -8.85 0.41 27.56
CA ALA A 423 -9.47 1.42 28.40
C ALA A 423 -10.23 0.79 29.59
N ILE A 424 -10.89 -0.35 29.42
CA ILE A 424 -11.50 -1.11 30.52
C ILE A 424 -10.43 -1.58 31.52
N ARG A 425 -9.31 -2.13 31.03
CA ARG A 425 -8.17 -2.52 31.86
C ARG A 425 -7.60 -1.33 32.63
N TYR A 426 -7.41 -0.20 31.95
CA TYR A 426 -6.94 1.02 32.57
C TYR A 426 -7.91 1.49 33.66
N ALA A 427 -9.21 1.58 33.37
CA ALA A 427 -10.23 2.01 34.33
C ALA A 427 -10.22 1.17 35.62
N ALA A 428 -10.05 -0.15 35.49
CA ALA A 428 -9.93 -1.06 36.62
C ALA A 428 -8.69 -0.77 37.50
N MET A 429 -7.61 -0.25 36.90
CA MET A 429 -6.39 0.16 37.60
C MET A 429 -6.46 1.61 38.12
N SER A 430 -7.19 2.51 37.45
CA SER A 430 -7.21 3.96 37.70
C SER A 430 -8.40 4.46 38.53
N ARG A 431 -9.04 3.60 39.33
CA ARG A 431 -10.18 3.96 40.23
C ARG A 431 -11.32 4.70 39.49
N ILE A 432 -11.55 4.35 38.22
CA ILE A 432 -12.67 4.80 37.42
C ILE A 432 -13.68 3.65 37.31
N ASP A 433 -14.84 3.76 37.95
CA ASP A 433 -15.93 2.80 37.76
C ASP A 433 -16.72 3.16 36.50
N ILE A 434 -16.84 2.23 35.55
CA ILE A 434 -17.57 2.47 34.30
C ILE A 434 -19.00 1.95 34.45
N VAL A 435 -19.96 2.87 34.41
CA VAL A 435 -21.38 2.58 34.28
C VAL A 435 -21.72 2.58 32.80
N GLY A 436 -21.64 1.39 32.21
CA GLY A 436 -22.06 1.15 30.83
C GLY A 436 -23.59 1.05 30.69
N ILE A 437 -24.02 0.95 29.43
CA ILE A 437 -25.41 0.94 28.98
C ILE A 437 -26.39 0.15 29.87
N LYS A 438 -26.13 -1.14 30.14
CA LYS A 438 -27.05 -2.01 30.91
C LYS A 438 -27.28 -1.52 32.34
N ARG A 439 -26.22 -1.03 33.01
CA ARG A 439 -26.31 -0.52 34.37
C ARG A 439 -26.99 0.85 34.37
N LEU A 440 -26.74 1.67 33.35
CA LEU A 440 -27.42 2.95 33.17
C LEU A 440 -28.93 2.76 32.97
N GLU A 441 -29.38 1.77 32.19
CA GLU A 441 -30.82 1.49 32.02
C GLU A 441 -31.52 1.27 33.36
N SER A 442 -30.97 0.38 34.19
CA SER A 442 -31.52 0.12 35.53
C SER A 442 -31.50 1.36 36.43
N LEU A 443 -30.48 2.21 36.30
CA LEU A 443 -30.39 3.46 37.06
C LEU A 443 -31.40 4.50 36.57
N LEU A 444 -31.67 4.58 35.27
CA LEU A 444 -32.68 5.48 34.72
C LEU A 444 -34.08 5.08 35.21
N ASP A 445 -34.39 3.79 35.22
CA ASP A 445 -35.68 3.30 35.74
C ASP A 445 -35.84 3.64 37.24
N LYS A 446 -34.78 3.49 38.04
CA LYS A 446 -34.77 3.92 39.45
C LYS A 446 -34.86 5.43 39.60
N SER A 447 -34.22 6.19 38.73
CA SER A 447 -34.19 7.65 38.78
C SER A 447 -35.58 8.26 38.60
N ASN A 448 -36.46 7.61 37.81
CA ASN A 448 -37.85 8.01 37.63
C ASN A 448 -38.66 7.97 38.95
N LEU A 449 -38.24 7.13 39.90
CA LEU A 449 -38.84 6.99 41.23
C LEU A 449 -38.09 7.79 42.31
N THR A 450 -37.00 8.48 41.93
CA THR A 450 -36.12 9.19 42.85
C THR A 450 -36.46 10.67 42.85
N ASN A 451 -36.71 11.22 44.04
CA ASN A 451 -36.93 12.66 44.20
C ASN A 451 -35.67 13.45 43.84
N LEU A 452 -35.86 14.67 43.33
CA LEU A 452 -34.74 15.55 43.02
C LEU A 452 -33.97 15.89 44.33
N PRO A 453 -32.63 15.71 44.37
CA PRO A 453 -31.86 16.04 45.56
C PRO A 453 -31.89 17.54 45.85
N VAL A 454 -32.15 17.89 47.11
CA VAL A 454 -32.31 19.28 47.57
C VAL A 454 -30.94 19.89 47.90
N GLY A 455 -30.70 21.14 47.50
CA GLY A 455 -29.51 21.91 47.89
C GLY A 455 -28.31 21.78 46.96
N VAL A 456 -28.48 21.23 45.75
CA VAL A 456 -27.44 21.22 44.72
C VAL A 456 -27.33 22.61 44.08
N THR A 457 -26.19 23.25 44.22
CA THR A 457 -25.94 24.54 43.58
C THR A 457 -25.48 24.33 42.13
N ARG A 458 -26.10 25.03 41.18
CA ARG A 458 -25.67 25.06 39.76
C ARG A 458 -24.37 25.84 39.53
N THR A 459 -23.67 26.25 40.59
CA THR A 459 -22.52 27.14 40.51
C THR A 459 -21.24 26.40 40.15
N GLU A 460 -20.54 26.93 39.15
CA GLU A 460 -19.22 26.49 38.71
C GLU A 460 -18.24 26.38 39.89
N GLU A 461 -17.74 25.18 40.19
CA GLU A 461 -16.43 25.10 40.81
C GLU A 461 -15.43 25.72 39.82
N LYS A 462 -14.79 26.82 40.24
CA LYS A 462 -13.74 27.52 39.47
C LYS A 462 -12.47 26.68 39.36
N LEU A 463 -12.55 25.61 38.57
CA LEU A 463 -11.41 24.87 38.06
C LEU A 463 -11.28 25.24 36.58
N ASN A 464 -10.34 26.14 36.29
CA ASN A 464 -9.99 26.51 34.91
C ASN A 464 -9.19 25.37 34.28
N TRP A 465 -9.87 24.52 33.52
CA TRP A 465 -9.23 23.58 32.60
C TRP A 465 -10.16 23.34 31.40
N ILE A 466 -9.58 23.35 30.20
CA ILE A 466 -10.25 23.03 28.93
C ILE A 466 -10.09 21.52 28.71
N LEU A 467 -11.14 20.74 28.99
CA LEU A 467 -11.22 19.31 28.67
C LEU A 467 -11.47 19.09 27.18
#